data_AF-A0A8S3X995-F1
#
_entry.id   AF-A0A8S3X995-F1
#
_cell.length_a   1.000
_cell.length_b   1.000
_cell.length_c   1.000
_cell.angle_alpha   90.00
_cell.angle_beta   90.00
_cell.angle_gamma   90.00
#
_symmetry.space_group_name_H-M   'P 1'
#
loop_
_entity.id
_entity.type
_entity.pdbx_description
1 polymer ?
#
loop_
_entity_poly.entity_id
_entity_poly.type
_entity_poly.pdbx_seq_one_letter_code
_entity_poly.pdbx_strand_id
1 'polypeptide(L)'
;MLLEISTKVKCAIQRQLSQFAESVEFNSRKLDDILETVDAFKTTVKEIKNKNIELSNRNKNLEYRISSLEQRLQEQEQQQLIKTIDIFNILFTDNEDLFNVVQKIQQKLELEENITEVKRCGYNRSNSGKLRVVLPSETVKTKWLTKAKDTKVMVNDILPSASSLTGKKNHLHN
;
A
#
# COMPACT_ATOMS: atom_id res chain seq x y z
N MET A 1 94.13 27.96 -2.38
CA MET A 1 93.37 26.88 -3.04
C MET A 1 92.58 26.02 -2.05
N LEU A 2 93.21 25.34 -1.07
CA LEU A 2 92.48 24.50 -0.09
C LEU A 2 91.49 25.26 0.79
N LEU A 3 91.85 26.47 1.25
CA LEU A 3 90.99 27.30 2.09
C LEU A 3 89.70 27.69 1.35
N GLU A 4 89.83 28.05 0.07
CA GLU A 4 88.72 28.46 -0.80
C GLU A 4 87.76 27.31 -1.11
N ILE A 5 88.30 26.09 -1.31
CA ILE A 5 87.50 24.87 -1.47
C ILE A 5 86.73 24.57 -0.18
N SER A 6 87.39 24.66 0.98
CA SER A 6 86.74 24.47 2.29
C SER A 6 85.60 25.46 2.52
N THR A 7 85.79 26.74 2.18
CA THR A 7 84.74 27.75 2.28
C THR A 7 83.57 27.45 1.33
N LYS A 8 83.83 27.07 0.07
CA LYS A 8 82.78 26.72 -0.89
C LYS A 8 81.97 25.50 -0.45
N VAL A 9 82.63 24.47 0.09
CA VAL A 9 81.96 23.28 0.64
C VAL A 9 81.09 23.65 1.84
N LYS A 10 81.61 24.47 2.77
CA LYS A 10 80.83 24.95 3.92
C LYS A 10 79.59 25.73 3.49
N CYS A 11 79.71 26.62 2.51
CA CYS A 11 78.58 27.37 1.97
C CYS A 11 77.55 26.46 1.26
N ALA A 12 78.00 25.45 0.51
CA ALA A 12 77.11 24.49 -0.15
C ALA A 12 76.32 23.66 0.88
N ILE A 13 77.00 23.17 1.92
CA ILE A 13 76.35 22.44 3.03
C ILE A 13 75.33 23.32 3.73
N GLN A 14 75.69 24.56 4.06
CA GLN A 14 74.78 25.49 4.73
C GLN A 14 73.54 25.78 3.88
N ARG A 15 73.71 25.96 2.57
CA ARG A 15 72.59 26.16 1.63
C ARG A 15 71.67 24.95 1.57
N GLN A 16 72.23 23.74 1.50
CA GLN A 16 71.43 22.51 1.50
C GLN A 16 70.69 22.32 2.83
N LEU A 17 71.32 22.62 3.96
CA LEU A 17 70.67 22.57 5.27
C LEU A 17 69.52 23.56 5.37
N SER A 18 69.68 24.78 4.85
CA SER A 18 68.58 25.76 4.78
C SER A 18 67.42 25.27 3.92
N GLN A 19 67.70 24.76 2.71
CA GLN A 19 66.66 24.20 1.83
C GLN A 19 65.96 22.98 2.44
N PHE A 20 66.72 22.13 3.13
CA PHE A 20 66.16 20.99 3.85
C PHE A 20 65.24 21.44 4.99
N ALA A 21 65.66 22.44 5.78
CA ALA A 21 64.85 23.01 6.85
C ALA A 21 63.54 23.62 6.32
N GLU A 22 63.59 24.36 5.22
CA GLU A 22 62.41 24.91 4.55
C GLU A 22 61.44 23.80 4.08
N SER A 23 61.97 22.71 3.52
CA SER A 23 61.16 21.56 3.09
C SER A 23 60.50 20.84 4.27
N VAL A 24 61.24 20.65 5.38
CA VAL A 24 60.70 20.07 6.62
C VAL A 24 59.59 20.95 7.19
N GLU A 25 59.80 22.27 7.24
CA GLU A 25 58.78 23.20 7.73
C GLU A 25 57.53 23.20 6.86
N PHE A 26 57.70 23.20 5.53
CA PHE A 26 56.58 23.08 4.60
C PHE A 26 55.79 21.79 4.81
N ASN A 27 56.48 20.66 4.93
CA ASN A 27 55.84 19.37 5.17
C ASN A 27 55.13 19.31 6.53
N SER A 28 55.71 19.92 7.57
CA SER A 28 55.07 20.03 8.89
C SER A 28 53.75 20.77 8.80
N ARG A 29 53.72 21.93 8.12
CA ARG A 29 52.48 22.70 7.91
C ARG A 29 51.44 21.88 7.13
N LYS A 30 51.88 21.10 6.13
CA LYS A 30 50.97 20.21 5.38
C LYS A 30 50.43 19.04 6.19
N LEU A 31 51.20 18.52 7.14
CA LEU A 31 50.71 17.53 8.09
C LEU A 31 49.65 18.14 9.02
N ASP A 32 49.84 19.37 9.48
CA ASP A 32 48.85 20.08 10.30
C ASP A 32 47.53 20.31 9.53
N ASP A 33 47.61 20.79 8.29
CA ASP A 33 46.44 20.95 7.40
C ASP A 33 45.65 19.63 7.24
N ILE A 34 46.38 18.52 7.09
CA ILE A 34 45.78 17.17 6.95
C ILE A 34 45.11 16.75 8.25
N LEU A 35 45.75 16.96 9.41
CA LEU A 35 45.18 16.61 10.71
C LEU A 35 43.87 17.35 10.97
N GLU A 36 43.83 18.65 10.68
CA GLU A 36 42.60 19.45 10.81
C GLU A 36 41.49 18.91 9.91
N THR A 37 41.82 18.57 8.66
CA THR A 37 40.86 17.98 7.71
C THR A 37 40.33 16.63 8.20
N VAL A 38 41.20 15.79 8.77
CA VAL A 38 40.82 14.48 9.32
C VAL A 38 39.88 14.64 10.51
N ASP A 39 40.12 15.61 11.39
CA ASP A 39 39.25 15.87 12.53
C ASP A 39 37.87 16.42 12.12
N ALA A 40 37.84 17.30 11.11
CA ALA A 40 36.58 17.76 10.50
C ALA A 40 35.80 16.59 9.87
N PHE A 41 36.51 15.70 9.16
CA PHE A 41 35.90 14.51 8.56
C PHE A 41 35.34 13.56 9.62
N LYS A 42 36.10 13.29 10.69
CA LYS A 42 35.68 12.46 11.83
C LYS A 42 34.41 12.99 12.49
N THR A 43 34.30 14.31 12.63
CA THR A 43 33.11 14.97 13.18
C THR A 43 31.90 14.77 12.27
N THR A 44 32.07 15.00 10.97
CA THR A 44 31.02 14.80 9.96
C THR A 44 30.53 13.34 9.93
N VAL A 45 31.45 12.37 9.99
CA VAL A 45 31.10 10.94 10.03
C VAL A 45 30.26 10.60 11.27
N LYS A 46 30.59 11.17 12.43
CA LYS A 46 29.79 10.98 13.66
C LYS A 46 28.39 11.56 13.51
N GLU A 47 28.25 12.75 12.95
CA GLU A 47 26.94 13.37 12.72
C GLU A 47 26.08 12.55 11.76
N ILE A 48 26.66 12.10 10.66
CA ILE A 48 25.97 11.23 9.69
C ILE A 48 25.52 9.93 10.36
N LYS A 49 26.38 9.31 11.17
CA LYS A 49 26.03 8.09 11.91
C LYS A 49 24.84 8.33 12.85
N ASN A 50 24.85 9.44 13.60
CA ASN A 50 23.77 9.77 14.52
C ASN A 50 22.45 10.02 13.77
N LYS A 51 22.48 10.79 12.67
CA LYS A 51 21.30 11.01 11.81
C LYS A 51 20.77 9.72 11.23
N ASN A 52 21.64 8.79 10.82
CA ASN A 52 21.22 7.50 10.28
C ASN A 52 20.51 6.65 11.34
N ILE A 53 21.02 6.64 12.58
CA ILE A 53 20.36 5.94 13.69
C ILE A 53 18.97 6.55 13.96
N GLU A 54 18.88 7.88 14.02
CA GLU A 54 17.60 8.58 14.22
C GLU A 54 16.60 8.25 13.11
N LEU A 55 17.02 8.34 11.84
CA LEU A 55 16.19 8.03 10.68
C LEU A 55 15.73 6.57 10.68
N SER A 56 16.63 5.63 10.98
CA SER A 56 16.30 4.21 11.11
C SER A 56 15.24 3.98 12.20
N ASN A 57 15.38 4.63 13.36
CA ASN A 57 14.41 4.50 14.45
C ASN A 57 13.05 5.10 14.07
N ARG A 58 13.05 6.27 13.41
CA ARG A 58 11.82 6.90 12.92
C ARG A 58 11.14 6.03 11.88
N ASN A 59 11.89 5.42 10.97
CA ASN A 59 11.34 4.56 9.94
C ASN A 59 10.65 3.33 10.56
N LYS A 60 11.32 2.63 11.49
CA LYS A 60 10.72 1.51 12.23
C LYS A 60 9.43 1.91 12.94
N ASN A 61 9.41 3.06 13.59
CA ASN A 61 8.21 3.56 14.27
C ASN A 61 7.06 3.84 13.29
N LEU A 62 7.36 4.38 12.12
CA LEU A 62 6.36 4.59 11.06
C LEU A 62 5.85 3.27 10.50
N GLU A 63 6.73 2.29 10.27
CA GLU A 63 6.36 0.93 9.84
C GLU A 63 5.39 0.29 10.83
N TYR A 64 5.68 0.34 12.14
CA TYR A 64 4.76 -0.19 13.16
C TYR A 64 3.40 0.51 13.14
N ARG A 65 3.38 1.83 12.94
CA ARG A 65 2.13 2.59 12.87
C ARG A 65 1.32 2.23 11.62
N ILE A 66 1.99 2.03 10.49
CA ILE A 66 1.34 1.57 9.25
C ILE A 66 0.74 0.19 9.48
N SER A 67 1.50 -0.77 10.00
CA SER A 67 0.99 -2.13 10.25
C SER A 67 -0.20 -2.13 11.22
N SER A 68 -0.16 -1.30 12.26
CA SER A 68 -1.30 -1.15 13.18
C SER A 68 -2.55 -0.57 12.50
N LEU A 69 -2.37 0.38 11.58
CA LEU A 69 -3.48 0.96 10.82
C LEU A 69 -4.05 -0.03 9.81
N GLU A 70 -3.20 -0.79 9.12
CA GLU A 70 -3.61 -1.85 8.19
C GLU A 70 -4.42 -2.93 8.90
N GLN A 71 -3.96 -3.37 10.08
CA GLN A 71 -4.71 -4.33 10.90
C GLN A 71 -6.09 -3.78 11.27
N ARG A 72 -6.17 -2.54 11.74
CA ARG A 72 -7.45 -1.91 12.11
C ARG A 72 -8.38 -1.75 10.91
N LEU A 73 -7.84 -1.41 9.74
CA LEU A 73 -8.61 -1.33 8.50
C LEU A 73 -9.20 -2.71 8.16
N GLN A 74 -8.37 -3.75 8.20
CA GLN A 74 -8.80 -5.11 7.92
C GLN A 74 -9.88 -5.60 8.90
N GLU A 75 -9.73 -5.30 10.19
CA GLU A 75 -10.75 -5.59 11.21
C GLU A 75 -12.07 -4.87 10.92
N GLN A 76 -12.02 -3.59 10.52
CA GLN A 76 -13.21 -2.83 10.14
C GLN A 76 -13.88 -3.38 8.88
N GLU A 77 -13.11 -3.73 7.85
CA GLU A 77 -13.65 -4.35 6.64
C GLU A 77 -14.29 -5.70 6.96
N GLN A 78 -13.65 -6.52 7.78
CA GLN A 78 -14.20 -7.80 8.22
C GLN A 78 -15.51 -7.60 9.01
N GLN A 79 -15.56 -6.62 9.92
CA GLN A 79 -16.80 -6.28 10.66
C GLN A 79 -17.95 -5.89 9.73
N GLN A 80 -17.67 -5.16 8.64
CA GLN A 80 -18.69 -4.84 7.64
C GLN A 80 -19.12 -6.08 6.84
N LEU A 81 -18.16 -6.92 6.42
CA LEU A 81 -18.43 -8.13 5.64
C LEU A 81 -19.19 -9.19 6.45
N ILE A 82 -19.01 -9.25 7.76
CA ILE A 82 -19.73 -10.18 8.67
C ILE A 82 -21.25 -10.03 8.55
N LYS A 83 -21.75 -8.84 8.22
CA LYS A 83 -23.20 -8.57 8.09
C LYS A 83 -23.67 -8.48 6.65
N THR A 84 -22.79 -8.72 5.69
CA THR A 84 -23.07 -8.47 4.28
C THR A 84 -23.14 -9.78 3.49
N ILE A 85 -24.10 -9.87 2.57
CA ILE A 85 -24.18 -10.92 1.55
C ILE A 85 -24.14 -10.31 0.15
N ASP A 86 -23.48 -10.98 -0.78
CA ASP A 86 -23.47 -10.62 -2.19
C ASP A 86 -24.34 -11.64 -2.97
N ILE A 87 -25.35 -11.14 -3.69
CA ILE A 87 -26.25 -11.91 -4.55
C ILE A 87 -25.82 -11.68 -6.00
N PHE A 88 -25.51 -12.76 -6.71
CA PHE A 88 -25.00 -12.72 -8.08
C PHE A 88 -26.08 -13.02 -9.11
N ASN A 89 -25.79 -12.72 -10.38
CA ASN A 89 -26.64 -13.04 -11.54
C ASN A 89 -28.03 -12.40 -11.52
N ILE A 90 -28.17 -11.24 -10.87
CA ILE A 90 -29.41 -10.46 -10.94
C ILE A 90 -29.37 -9.59 -12.18
N LEU A 91 -30.28 -9.89 -13.13
CA LEU A 91 -30.48 -9.12 -14.34
C LEU A 91 -30.75 -7.65 -14.01
N PHE A 92 -30.22 -6.76 -14.83
CA PHE A 92 -30.51 -5.34 -14.72
C PHE A 92 -31.81 -5.05 -15.47
N THR A 93 -32.71 -4.30 -14.85
CA THR A 93 -33.89 -3.74 -15.50
C THR A 93 -33.91 -2.23 -15.27
N ASP A 94 -34.30 -1.46 -16.29
CA ASP A 94 -34.47 -0.01 -16.12
C ASP A 94 -35.56 0.27 -15.07
N ASN A 95 -35.29 1.22 -14.15
CA ASN A 95 -36.15 1.55 -13.00
C ASN A 95 -36.42 0.38 -12.01
N GLU A 96 -35.43 -0.49 -11.80
CA GLU A 96 -35.52 -1.56 -10.80
C GLU A 96 -35.59 -1.03 -9.36
N ASP A 97 -36.56 -1.52 -8.59
CA ASP A 97 -36.56 -1.41 -7.13
C ASP A 97 -35.77 -2.57 -6.51
N LEU A 98 -34.54 -2.27 -6.08
CA LEU A 98 -33.63 -3.25 -5.50
C LEU A 98 -34.19 -3.90 -4.23
N PHE A 99 -34.96 -3.16 -3.42
CA PHE A 99 -35.53 -3.72 -2.20
C PHE A 99 -36.60 -4.75 -2.52
N ASN A 100 -37.47 -4.47 -3.48
CA ASN A 100 -38.50 -5.41 -3.93
C ASN A 100 -37.88 -6.70 -4.51
N VAL A 101 -36.81 -6.58 -5.30
CA VAL A 101 -36.08 -7.74 -5.83
C VAL A 101 -35.53 -8.62 -4.70
N VAL A 102 -34.89 -8.01 -3.69
CA VAL A 102 -34.38 -8.76 -2.54
C VAL A 102 -35.52 -9.34 -1.69
N GLN A 103 -36.65 -8.64 -1.53
CA GLN A 103 -37.83 -9.16 -0.83
C GLN A 103 -38.42 -10.40 -1.51
N LYS A 104 -38.44 -10.46 -2.85
CA LYS A 104 -38.89 -11.68 -3.56
C LYS A 104 -37.95 -12.85 -3.34
N ILE A 105 -36.64 -12.60 -3.32
CA ILE A 105 -35.63 -13.62 -2.98
C ILE A 105 -35.86 -14.09 -1.54
N GLN A 106 -36.08 -13.15 -0.63
CA GLN A 106 -36.36 -13.42 0.78
C GLN A 106 -37.62 -14.30 0.96
N GLN A 107 -38.72 -13.98 0.26
CA GLN A 107 -39.94 -14.79 0.25
C GLN A 107 -39.69 -16.20 -0.27
N LYS A 108 -38.91 -16.35 -1.36
CA LYS A 108 -38.58 -17.65 -1.92
C LYS A 108 -37.72 -18.52 -0.99
N LEU A 109 -36.89 -17.88 -0.17
CA LEU A 109 -36.07 -18.55 0.85
C LEU A 109 -36.82 -18.77 2.17
N GLU A 110 -38.09 -18.33 2.26
CA GLU A 110 -38.92 -18.38 3.48
C GLU A 110 -38.24 -17.69 4.68
N LEU A 111 -37.72 -16.50 4.43
CA LEU A 111 -37.05 -15.66 5.43
C LEU A 111 -37.91 -14.42 5.74
N GLU A 112 -37.93 -13.96 6.99
CA GLU A 112 -38.78 -12.84 7.43
C GLU A 112 -37.96 -11.67 8.02
N GLU A 113 -36.64 -11.76 7.96
CA GLU A 113 -35.76 -10.78 8.58
C GLU A 113 -35.67 -9.45 7.82
N ASN A 114 -35.56 -8.35 8.56
CA ASN A 114 -35.42 -7.01 7.99
C ASN A 114 -34.06 -6.83 7.31
N ILE A 115 -34.07 -6.21 6.14
CA ILE A 115 -32.87 -5.81 5.41
C ILE A 115 -32.55 -4.36 5.76
N THR A 116 -31.29 -4.09 6.07
CA THR A 116 -30.84 -2.73 6.45
C THR A 116 -30.55 -1.88 5.23
N GLU A 117 -29.83 -2.43 4.26
CA GLU A 117 -29.41 -1.70 3.06
C GLU A 117 -29.24 -2.64 1.87
N VAL A 118 -29.60 -2.16 0.67
CA VAL A 118 -29.35 -2.86 -0.59
C VAL A 118 -28.66 -1.91 -1.56
N LYS A 119 -27.54 -2.35 -2.14
CA LYS A 119 -26.79 -1.60 -3.14
C LYS A 119 -26.37 -2.50 -4.29
N ARG A 120 -26.47 -2.01 -5.53
CA ARG A 120 -25.87 -2.69 -6.68
C ARG A 120 -24.38 -2.35 -6.75
N CYS A 121 -23.53 -3.36 -6.87
CA CYS A 121 -22.07 -3.20 -6.96
C CYS A 121 -21.57 -3.74 -8.32
N GLY A 122 -20.63 -3.02 -8.94
CA GLY A 122 -20.14 -3.32 -10.28
C GLY A 122 -21.05 -2.74 -11.35
N TYR A 123 -20.73 -1.55 -11.85
CA TYR A 123 -21.54 -0.82 -12.82
C TYR A 123 -21.09 -1.16 -14.24
N ASN A 124 -21.55 -2.30 -14.77
CA ASN A 124 -21.48 -2.58 -16.21
C ASN A 124 -22.90 -2.90 -16.69
N ARG A 125 -23.54 -1.93 -17.36
CA ARG A 125 -24.93 -2.05 -17.87
C ARG A 125 -25.15 -3.24 -18.81
N SER A 126 -24.09 -3.84 -19.32
CA SER A 126 -24.14 -4.96 -20.27
C SER A 126 -24.22 -6.34 -19.62
N ASN A 127 -23.93 -6.49 -18.32
CA ASN A 127 -23.89 -7.81 -17.66
C ASN A 127 -24.66 -7.79 -16.33
N SER A 128 -25.21 -8.94 -15.94
CA SER A 128 -25.83 -9.15 -14.63
C SER A 128 -24.86 -8.75 -13.51
N GLY A 129 -25.22 -7.71 -12.75
CA GLY A 129 -24.40 -7.20 -11.65
C GLY A 129 -24.58 -8.02 -10.37
N LYS A 130 -23.80 -7.66 -9.34
CA LYS A 130 -24.01 -8.18 -7.98
C LYS A 130 -24.82 -7.19 -7.14
N LEU A 131 -25.75 -7.70 -6.35
CA LEU A 131 -26.43 -6.94 -5.31
C LEU A 131 -25.77 -7.24 -3.97
N ARG A 132 -25.37 -6.19 -3.28
CA ARG A 132 -24.86 -6.24 -1.93
C ARG A 132 -25.99 -5.91 -0.96
N VAL A 133 -26.27 -6.83 -0.05
CA VAL A 133 -27.33 -6.70 0.95
C VAL A 133 -26.69 -6.69 2.33
N VAL A 134 -26.98 -5.65 3.12
CA VAL A 134 -26.54 -5.52 4.51
C VAL A 134 -27.67 -5.97 5.42
N LEU A 135 -27.34 -6.91 6.29
CA LEU A 135 -28.25 -7.54 7.24
C LEU A 135 -28.00 -6.95 8.65
N PRO A 136 -28.97 -7.03 9.56
CA PRO A 136 -28.85 -6.45 10.90
C PRO A 136 -27.80 -7.17 11.77
N SER A 137 -27.61 -8.47 11.57
CA SER A 137 -26.68 -9.30 12.33
C SER A 137 -26.07 -10.43 11.52
N GLU A 138 -24.96 -10.97 12.04
CA GLU A 138 -24.30 -12.17 11.51
C GLU A 138 -25.20 -13.40 11.57
N THR A 139 -26.02 -13.53 12.63
CA THR A 139 -26.96 -14.64 12.77
C THR A 139 -27.97 -14.69 11.63
N VAL A 140 -28.46 -13.54 11.19
CA VAL A 140 -29.35 -13.43 10.03
C VAL A 140 -28.61 -13.81 8.75
N LYS A 141 -27.37 -13.33 8.56
CA LYS A 141 -26.52 -13.74 7.43
C LYS A 141 -26.35 -15.26 7.36
N THR A 142 -26.05 -15.91 8.48
CA THR A 142 -25.84 -17.35 8.52
C THR A 142 -27.13 -18.10 8.16
N LYS A 143 -28.29 -17.65 8.65
CA LYS A 143 -29.59 -18.21 8.23
C LYS A 143 -29.82 -18.08 6.73
N TRP A 144 -29.58 -16.89 6.17
CA TRP A 144 -29.68 -16.62 4.73
C TRP A 144 -28.78 -17.58 3.92
N LEU A 145 -27.52 -17.73 4.32
CA LEU A 145 -26.57 -18.62 3.64
C LEU A 145 -26.96 -20.09 3.75
N THR A 146 -27.46 -20.54 4.91
CA THR A 146 -27.92 -21.93 5.09
C THR A 146 -29.13 -22.21 4.21
N LYS A 147 -30.16 -21.36 4.24
CA LYS A 147 -31.35 -21.54 3.39
C LYS A 147 -31.03 -21.47 1.90
N ALA A 148 -30.10 -20.59 1.51
CA ALA A 148 -29.66 -20.48 0.12
C ALA A 148 -28.86 -21.69 -0.39
N LYS A 149 -28.18 -22.44 0.50
CA LYS A 149 -27.53 -23.70 0.11
C LYS A 149 -28.54 -24.80 -0.21
N ASP A 150 -29.66 -24.82 0.51
CA ASP A 150 -30.69 -25.85 0.37
C ASP A 150 -31.73 -25.51 -0.70
N THR A 151 -31.81 -24.24 -1.12
CA THR A 151 -32.86 -23.73 -2.00
C THR A 151 -32.28 -23.18 -3.30
N LYS A 152 -32.68 -23.75 -4.44
CA LYS A 152 -32.34 -23.20 -5.75
C LYS A 152 -33.33 -22.10 -6.14
N VAL A 153 -32.87 -20.86 -6.20
CA VAL A 153 -33.64 -19.70 -6.65
C VAL A 153 -33.34 -19.44 -8.13
N MET A 154 -34.37 -19.44 -8.98
CA MET A 154 -34.24 -19.17 -10.42
C MET A 154 -34.71 -17.76 -10.76
N VAL A 155 -34.24 -17.22 -11.90
CA VAL A 155 -34.60 -15.86 -12.35
C VAL A 155 -36.11 -15.69 -12.53
N ASN A 156 -36.81 -16.73 -13.00
CA ASN A 156 -38.26 -16.71 -13.18
C ASN A 156 -39.03 -16.58 -11.85
N ASP A 157 -38.44 -17.00 -10.73
CA ASP A 157 -39.04 -16.84 -9.40
C ASP A 157 -39.05 -15.38 -8.94
N ILE A 158 -38.14 -14.56 -9.48
CA ILE A 158 -37.91 -13.16 -9.06
C ILE A 158 -38.55 -12.19 -10.07
N LEU A 159 -38.43 -12.51 -11.37
CA LEU A 159 -38.95 -11.72 -12.49
C LEU A 159 -39.72 -12.65 -13.46
N PRO A 160 -41.01 -12.92 -13.23
CA PRO A 160 -41.82 -13.80 -14.09
C PRO A 160 -41.86 -13.35 -15.56
N SER A 161 -41.77 -12.03 -15.78
CA SER A 161 -41.88 -11.38 -17.09
C SER A 161 -40.65 -11.55 -17.99
N ALA A 162 -39.49 -11.91 -17.43
CA ALA A 162 -38.23 -12.06 -18.18
C ALA A 162 -38.25 -13.27 -19.14
N SER A 163 -39.07 -14.29 -18.84
CA SER A 163 -39.29 -15.49 -19.65
C SER A 163 -39.83 -15.19 -21.06
N SER A 164 -40.42 -14.01 -21.27
CA SER A 164 -41.02 -13.62 -22.55
C SER A 164 -40.02 -13.03 -23.56
N LEU A 165 -38.80 -12.70 -23.12
CA LEU A 165 -37.77 -12.08 -23.97
C LEU A 165 -36.90 -13.11 -24.71
N THR A 166 -36.86 -14.36 -24.26
CA THR A 166 -36.11 -15.44 -24.92
C THR A 166 -36.91 -16.19 -26.00
N GLY A 167 -38.23 -15.95 -26.11
CA GLY A 167 -39.13 -16.62 -27.06
C GLY A 167 -39.50 -15.85 -28.34
N LYS A 168 -39.07 -14.58 -28.51
CA LYS A 168 -39.44 -13.74 -29.67
C LYS A 168 -38.35 -13.60 -30.76
N LYS A 169 -37.42 -14.54 -30.84
CA LYS A 169 -36.51 -14.69 -32.00
C LYS A 169 -36.75 -16.06 -32.62
N ASN A 170 -37.81 -16.20 -33.42
CA ASN A 170 -37.97 -17.21 -34.47
C ASN A 170 -39.34 -17.02 -35.14
N HIS A 171 -39.55 -15.88 -35.79
CA HIS A 171 -40.45 -15.76 -36.94
C HIS A 171 -40.24 -14.41 -37.58
N LEU A 172 -39.30 -14.37 -38.54
CA LEU A 172 -39.26 -13.44 -39.66
C LEU A 172 -37.98 -13.78 -40.45
N HIS A 173 -38.11 -14.67 -41.43
CA HIS A 173 -37.49 -14.53 -42.73
C HIS A 173 -38.39 -15.25 -43.75
N ASN A 174 -38.65 -14.52 -44.85
CA ASN A 174 -39.42 -14.92 -46.02
C ASN A 174 -38.98 -16.25 -46.62
#